data_AF-A0A359ECC1-F1
#
_entry.id   AF-A0A359ECC1-F1
#
_cell.length_a   1.000
_cell.length_b   1.000
_cell.length_c   1.000
_cell.angle_alpha   90.00
_cell.angle_beta   90.00
_cell.angle_gamma   90.00
#
_symmetry.space_group_name_H-M   'P 1'
#
loop_
_entity.id
_entity.type
_entity.pdbx_description
1 polymer ?
#
loop_
_entity_poly.entity_id
_entity_poly.type
_entity_poly.pdbx_seq_one_letter_code
_entity_poly.pdbx_strand_id
1 'polypeptide(L)'
;METWQGLFLAIGWFVLRFGVPLVGTILMIYFFKWLDRRWQIESMDRRASMGAEAMLPIIQCWAMDTCPAEKCQSCVAFQNQGTPCWQHFRAGDGSLKDECLGCKVFLGVSAPALHH
;
A
#
# COMPACT_ATOMS: atom_id res chain seq x y z
N MET A 1 -19.83 -61.40 -13.38
CA MET A 1 -18.59 -60.76 -12.86
C MET A 1 -18.10 -59.61 -13.75
N GLU A 2 -18.55 -59.52 -15.01
CA GLU A 2 -18.12 -58.50 -15.98
C GLU A 2 -18.61 -57.06 -15.69
N THR A 3 -19.73 -56.89 -14.98
CA THR A 3 -20.28 -55.55 -14.67
C THR A 3 -19.47 -54.77 -13.64
N TRP A 4 -18.82 -55.46 -12.70
CA TRP A 4 -18.00 -54.82 -11.66
C TRP A 4 -16.73 -54.19 -12.21
N GLN A 5 -16.08 -54.84 -13.18
CA GLN A 5 -14.89 -54.30 -13.84
C GLN A 5 -15.19 -53.01 -14.60
N GLY A 6 -16.29 -52.97 -15.35
CA GLY A 6 -16.72 -51.76 -16.06
C GLY A 6 -17.02 -50.59 -15.12
N LEU A 7 -17.61 -50.88 -13.96
CA LEU A 7 -17.93 -49.88 -12.95
C LEU A 7 -16.66 -49.28 -12.31
N PHE A 8 -15.66 -50.11 -12.00
CA PHE A 8 -14.37 -49.62 -11.49
C PHE A 8 -13.61 -48.77 -12.52
N LEU A 9 -13.65 -49.14 -13.81
CA LEU A 9 -13.03 -48.35 -14.87
C LEU A 9 -13.71 -46.99 -15.05
N ALA A 10 -15.05 -46.95 -14.98
CA ALA A 10 -15.82 -45.70 -15.07
C ALA A 10 -15.53 -44.77 -13.87
N ILE A 11 -15.51 -45.31 -12.65
CA ILE A 11 -15.16 -44.54 -11.45
C ILE A 11 -13.71 -44.07 -11.53
N GLY A 12 -12.78 -44.95 -11.91
CA GLY A 12 -11.37 -44.61 -12.06
C GLY A 12 -11.15 -43.45 -13.04
N TRP A 13 -11.84 -43.49 -14.19
CA TRP A 13 -11.78 -42.40 -15.17
C TRP A 13 -12.37 -41.10 -14.63
N PHE A 14 -13.49 -41.18 -13.90
CA PHE A 14 -14.10 -40.01 -13.26
C PHE A 14 -13.18 -39.39 -12.21
N VAL A 15 -12.61 -40.20 -11.32
CA VAL A 15 -11.67 -39.74 -10.29
C VAL A 15 -10.39 -39.20 -10.92
N LEU A 16 -9.88 -39.82 -11.98
CA LEU A 16 -8.72 -39.29 -12.69
C LEU A 16 -9.02 -37.93 -13.32
N ARG A 17 -10.20 -37.77 -13.94
CA ARG A 17 -10.59 -36.54 -14.63
C ARG A 17 -10.92 -35.39 -13.67
N PHE A 18 -11.54 -35.68 -12.53
CA PHE A 18 -12.04 -34.67 -11.58
C PHE A 18 -11.19 -34.56 -10.31
N GLY A 19 -10.66 -35.67 -9.81
CA GLY A 19 -9.80 -35.70 -8.63
C GLY A 19 -8.45 -35.05 -8.89
N VAL A 20 -7.81 -35.31 -10.02
CA VAL A 20 -6.52 -34.69 -10.39
C VAL A 20 -6.60 -33.16 -10.44
N PRO A 21 -7.56 -32.52 -11.14
CA PRO A 21 -7.64 -31.06 -11.14
C PRO A 21 -8.01 -30.48 -9.77
N LEU A 22 -8.84 -31.16 -8.97
CA LEU A 22 -9.15 -30.72 -7.60
C LEU A 22 -7.93 -30.74 -6.69
N VAL A 23 -7.18 -31.84 -6.70
CA VAL A 23 -5.95 -31.95 -5.91
C VAL A 23 -4.91 -30.93 -6.40
N GLY A 24 -4.81 -30.74 -7.71
CA GLY A 24 -3.92 -29.74 -8.31
C GLY A 24 -4.23 -28.32 -7.85
N THR A 25 -5.50 -27.90 -7.87
CA THR A 25 -5.88 -26.55 -7.41
C THR A 25 -5.67 -26.38 -5.91
N ILE A 26 -6.00 -27.38 -5.10
CA ILE A 26 -5.74 -27.37 -3.66
C ILE A 26 -4.24 -27.19 -3.39
N LEU A 27 -3.40 -28.00 -4.03
CA LEU A 27 -1.93 -27.90 -3.89
C LEU A 27 -1.43 -26.52 -4.30
N MET A 28 -1.91 -25.97 -5.41
CA MET A 28 -1.52 -24.65 -5.90
C MET A 28 -1.92 -23.53 -4.93
N ILE A 29 -3.13 -23.59 -4.35
CA ILE A 29 -3.57 -22.64 -3.32
C ILE A 29 -2.70 -22.73 -2.08
N TYR A 30 -2.38 -23.94 -1.62
CA TYR A 30 -1.50 -24.14 -0.47
C TYR A 30 -0.10 -23.58 -0.72
N PHE A 31 0.44 -23.80 -1.92
CA PHE A 31 1.74 -23.26 -2.33
C PHE A 31 1.74 -21.73 -2.33
N PHE A 32 0.72 -21.08 -2.91
CA PHE A 32 0.62 -19.62 -2.89
C PHE A 32 0.45 -19.07 -1.48
N LYS A 33 -0.36 -19.70 -0.62
CA LYS A 33 -0.50 -19.27 0.78
C LYS A 33 0.81 -19.40 1.56
N TRP A 34 1.62 -20.41 1.26
CA TRP A 34 2.92 -20.58 1.88
C TRP A 34 3.90 -19.47 1.45
N LEU A 35 3.94 -19.14 0.15
CA LEU A 35 4.74 -18.02 -0.36
C LEU A 35 4.28 -16.68 0.23
N ASP A 36 2.98 -16.43 0.23
CA ASP A 36 2.39 -15.19 0.73
C ASP A 36 2.73 -14.97 2.21
N ARG A 37 2.65 -16.02 3.05
CA ARG A 37 3.05 -15.95 4.46
C ARG A 37 4.49 -15.49 4.64
N ARG A 38 5.40 -15.94 3.78
CA ARG A 38 6.81 -15.53 3.83
C ARG A 38 6.95 -14.03 3.56
N TRP A 39 6.21 -13.50 2.58
CA TRP A 39 6.25 -12.08 2.25
C TRP A 39 5.49 -11.20 3.24
N GLN A 40 4.42 -11.70 3.87
CA GLN A 40 3.71 -10.93 4.89
C GLN A 40 4.61 -10.62 6.08
N ILE A 41 5.46 -11.57 6.49
CA ILE A 41 6.45 -11.37 7.56
C ILE A 41 7.40 -10.21 7.20
N GLU A 42 7.92 -10.18 5.97
CA GLU A 42 8.80 -9.09 5.51
C GLU A 42 8.05 -7.75 5.34
N SER A 43 6.76 -7.79 4.99
CA SER A 43 5.95 -6.59 4.82
C SER A 43 5.60 -5.89 6.13
N MET A 44 5.57 -6.61 7.25
CA MET A 44 5.33 -6.01 8.56
C MET A 44 6.47 -5.06 8.95
N ASP A 45 7.71 -5.44 8.67
CA ASP A 45 8.88 -4.60 8.91
C ASP A 45 8.88 -3.36 8.00
N ARG A 46 8.56 -3.54 6.70
CA ARG A 46 8.43 -2.41 5.75
C ARG A 46 7.24 -1.50 6.05
N ARG A 47 6.14 -2.01 6.58
CA ARG A 47 4.98 -1.18 6.98
C ARG A 47 5.27 -0.40 8.25
N ALA A 48 6.02 -0.99 9.18
CA ALA A 48 6.47 -0.28 10.37
C ALA A 48 7.41 0.89 9.99
N SER A 49 8.32 0.68 9.02
CA SER A 49 9.16 1.76 8.50
C SER A 49 8.39 2.81 7.70
N MET A 50 7.46 2.42 6.82
CA MET A 50 6.62 3.38 6.08
C MET A 50 5.65 4.16 6.98
N GLY A 51 5.12 3.53 8.04
CA GLY A 51 4.30 4.21 9.05
C GLY A 51 5.11 5.19 9.90
N ALA A 52 6.37 4.86 10.20
CA ALA A 52 7.30 5.75 10.87
C ALA A 52 7.75 6.92 9.96
N GLU A 53 7.95 6.68 8.66
CA GLU A 53 8.23 7.74 7.67
C GLU A 53 7.00 8.64 7.43
N ALA A 54 5.77 8.11 7.52
CA ALA A 54 4.55 8.91 7.53
C ALA A 54 4.37 9.74 8.82
N MET A 55 5.11 9.41 9.88
CA MET A 55 5.25 10.19 11.12
C MET A 55 6.47 11.12 11.11
N LEU A 56 7.09 11.38 9.95
CA LEU A 56 8.03 12.49 9.85
C LEU A 56 7.30 13.78 10.28
N PRO A 57 7.96 14.65 11.05
CA PRO A 57 7.35 15.88 11.55
C PRO A 57 6.79 16.64 10.36
N ILE A 58 5.48 16.90 10.36
CA ILE A 58 4.84 17.74 9.35
C ILE A 58 5.54 19.08 9.43
N ILE A 59 6.50 19.32 8.53
CA ILE A 59 7.24 20.57 8.52
C ILE A 59 6.27 21.64 8.04
N GLN A 60 5.86 22.49 8.97
CA GLN A 60 4.91 23.55 8.72
C GLN A 60 5.59 24.64 7.87
N CYS A 61 4.93 25.09 6.81
CA CYS A 61 5.50 26.09 5.90
C CYS A 61 5.91 27.39 6.61
N TRP A 62 5.20 27.78 7.67
CA TRP A 62 5.51 28.97 8.47
C TRP A 62 6.73 28.84 9.38
N ALA A 63 7.22 27.61 9.60
CA ALA A 63 8.45 27.38 10.34
C ALA A 63 9.69 27.48 9.44
N MET A 64 9.54 27.31 8.11
CA MET A 64 10.63 27.37 7.14
C MET A 64 10.74 28.73 6.46
N ASP A 65 9.63 29.26 5.97
CA ASP A 65 9.57 30.61 5.41
C ASP A 65 8.92 31.51 6.44
N THR A 66 9.56 32.64 6.74
CA THR A 66 9.07 33.66 7.67
C THR A 66 7.75 34.23 7.15
N CYS A 67 6.66 33.49 7.38
CA CYS A 67 5.35 33.79 6.83
C CYS A 67 4.78 34.98 7.60
N PRO A 68 4.39 36.08 6.93
CA PRO A 68 3.83 37.24 7.60
C PRO A 68 2.52 36.86 8.31
N ALA A 69 2.32 37.37 9.53
CA ALA A 69 1.24 36.95 10.43
C ALA A 69 -0.17 37.06 9.80
N GLU A 70 -0.40 38.01 8.90
CA GLU A 70 -1.65 38.19 8.15
C GLU A 70 -1.95 37.02 7.20
N LYS A 71 -0.92 36.42 6.58
CA LYS A 71 -1.08 35.22 5.74
C LYS A 71 -1.27 33.95 6.57
N CYS A 72 -0.73 33.89 7.79
CA CYS A 72 -0.96 32.76 8.69
C CYS A 72 -2.42 32.67 9.14
N GLN A 73 -3.05 33.80 9.49
CA GLN A 73 -4.46 33.80 9.94
C GLN A 73 -5.45 33.32 8.87
N SER A 74 -5.16 33.62 7.60
CA SER A 74 -6.00 33.23 6.46
C SER A 74 -5.67 31.83 5.89
N CYS A 75 -4.63 31.16 6.39
CA CYS A 75 -4.18 29.87 5.86
C CYS A 75 -4.92 28.69 6.52
N VAL A 76 -5.60 27.87 5.71
CA VAL A 76 -6.30 26.66 6.18
C VAL A 76 -5.35 25.64 6.82
N ALA A 77 -4.12 25.54 6.33
CA ALA A 77 -3.09 24.67 6.88
C ALA A 77 -2.56 25.14 8.24
N PHE A 78 -2.62 26.46 8.52
CA PHE A 78 -2.26 27.00 9.83
C PHE A 78 -3.31 26.69 10.90
N GLN A 79 -4.58 26.70 10.50
CA GLN A 79 -5.70 26.35 11.37
C GLN A 79 -5.75 24.83 11.66
N ASN A 80 -5.26 23.99 10.76
CA ASN A 80 -5.27 22.53 10.87
C ASN A 80 -3.84 21.98 11.00
N GLN A 81 -3.26 22.09 12.19
CA GLN A 81 -1.86 21.73 12.47
C GLN A 81 -1.54 20.22 12.42
N GLY A 82 -2.50 19.38 12.02
CA GLY A 82 -2.35 17.92 11.93
C GLY A 82 -2.15 17.39 10.50
N THR A 83 -2.21 18.24 9.48
CA THR A 83 -2.09 17.83 8.07
C THR A 83 -1.20 18.80 7.29
N PRO A 84 -0.36 18.30 6.37
CA PRO A 84 0.49 19.16 5.56
C PRO A 84 -0.34 20.06 4.63
N CYS A 85 0.17 21.25 4.33
CA CYS A 85 -0.57 22.25 3.57
C CYS A 85 -1.04 21.75 2.20
N TRP A 86 -0.22 20.97 1.50
CA TRP A 86 -0.56 20.40 0.18
C TRP A 86 -1.80 19.50 0.21
N GLN A 87 -2.14 18.90 1.35
CA GLN A 87 -3.31 18.04 1.48
C GLN A 87 -4.62 18.84 1.53
N HIS A 88 -4.59 20.07 2.07
CA HIS A 88 -5.72 21.00 2.03
C HIS A 88 -5.89 21.67 0.68
N PHE A 89 -4.78 21.88 -0.06
CA PHE A 89 -4.80 22.51 -1.38
C PHE A 89 -4.91 21.52 -2.54
N ARG A 90 -5.03 20.22 -2.25
CA ARG A 90 -5.29 19.17 -3.24
C ARG A 90 -6.73 19.29 -3.73
N ALA A 91 -6.92 19.31 -5.04
CA ALA A 91 -8.23 19.31 -5.66
C ALA A 91 -8.92 17.94 -5.49
N GLY A 92 -10.25 17.92 -5.58
CA GLY A 92 -11.05 16.69 -5.39
C GLY A 92 -10.79 15.59 -6.42
N ASP A 93 -10.16 15.92 -7.55
CA ASP A 93 -9.68 14.98 -8.57
C ASP A 93 -8.30 14.39 -8.26
N GLY A 94 -7.71 14.78 -7.12
CA GLY A 94 -6.37 14.35 -6.70
C GLY A 94 -5.23 15.21 -7.26
N SER A 95 -5.52 16.22 -8.08
CA SER A 95 -4.50 17.12 -8.63
C SER A 95 -3.97 18.10 -7.57
N LEU A 96 -2.69 18.44 -7.69
CA LEU A 96 -2.03 19.44 -6.87
C LEU A 96 -1.87 20.73 -7.68
N LYS A 97 -1.96 21.89 -7.04
CA LYS A 97 -1.60 23.15 -7.69
C LYS A 97 -0.13 23.15 -8.08
N ASP A 98 0.21 23.78 -9.21
CA ASP A 98 1.59 23.87 -9.70
C ASP A 98 2.55 24.46 -8.66
N GLU A 99 2.09 25.43 -7.88
CA GLU A 99 2.84 26.04 -6.78
C GLU A 99 3.26 25.02 -5.70
N CYS A 100 2.45 23.98 -5.49
CA CYS A 100 2.76 22.93 -4.53
C CYS A 100 3.79 21.92 -5.08
N LEU A 101 3.90 21.76 -6.40
CA LEU A 101 4.85 20.81 -7.02
C LEU A 101 6.31 21.20 -6.77
N GLY A 102 6.59 22.50 -6.63
CA GLY A 102 7.94 23.03 -6.30
C GLY A 102 8.16 23.36 -4.82
N CYS A 103 7.17 23.11 -3.96
CA CYS A 103 7.25 23.54 -2.56
C CYS A 103 8.18 22.64 -1.75
N LYS A 104 9.09 23.23 -0.96
CA LYS A 104 10.00 22.50 -0.07
C LYS A 104 9.27 21.61 0.96
N VAL A 105 8.05 21.96 1.36
CA VAL A 105 7.22 21.13 2.25
C VAL A 105 6.73 19.87 1.53
N PHE A 106 6.39 19.98 0.24
CA PHE A 106 5.99 18.83 -0.57
C PHE A 106 7.21 17.97 -0.95
N LEU A 107 8.30 18.60 -1.38
CA LEU A 107 9.56 17.95 -1.74
C LEU A 107 10.32 17.37 -0.54
N GLY A 108 10.14 17.94 0.65
CA GLY A 108 10.73 17.46 1.91
C GLY A 108 10.18 16.10 2.37
N VAL A 109 9.02 15.67 1.85
CA VAL A 109 8.52 14.29 2.02
C VAL A 109 9.31 13.29 1.16
N SER A 110 10.12 13.78 0.19
CA SER A 110 10.90 12.97 -0.76
C SER A 110 12.42 13.09 -0.62
N ALA A 111 12.94 13.73 0.43
CA ALA A 111 14.38 13.76 0.68
C ALA A 111 14.76 12.71 1.73
N PRO A 112 15.18 11.48 1.35
CA PRO A 112 15.96 10.66 2.26
C PRO A 112 17.23 11.44 2.63
N ALA A 113 17.52 11.49 3.92
CA ALA A 113 18.67 12.19 4.47
C ALA A 113 19.95 11.83 3.71
N LEU A 114 20.49 12.80 2.97
CA LEU A 114 21.81 12.69 2.36
C LEU A 114 22.81 12.93 3.49
N HIS A 115 23.31 11.82 4.06
CA HIS A 115 24.40 11.81 5.04
C HIS A 115 25.64 12.45 4.40
N HIS A 116 26.23 13.42 5.11
CA HIS A 116 27.49 14.09 4.80
C HIS A 116 28.70 13.15 4.86
#